data_AF-A0A963XB72-F1
#
_entry.id   AF-A0A963XB72-F1
#
_cell.length_a   1.000
_cell.length_b   1.000
_cell.length_c   1.000
_cell.angle_alpha   90.00
_cell.angle_beta   90.00
_cell.angle_gamma   90.00
#
_symmetry.space_group_name_H-M   'P 1'
#
loop_
_entity.id
_entity.type
_entity.pdbx_description
1 polymer ?
#
loop_
_entity_poly.entity_id
_entity_poly.type
_entity_poly.pdbx_seq_one_letter_code
_entity_poly.pdbx_strand_id
1 'polypeptide(L)'
;MAHDGADMPKTAILSDLTDLTAAALPQIEAVLRDATSVVRASVDRDGKVSGAALEANQFAAHALSWLATYVESLRQLNAWATRIATEGAMGEMEKLILQIGFGEYLAQIAGGIPMSQGEVARLSDLGVTWTPEGAAATLIAEGNR
;
A
#
# COMPACT_ATOMS: atom_id res chain seq x y z
N MET A 1 -48.27 -13.68 -2.60
CA MET A 1 -46.95 -13.80 -3.23
C MET A 1 -46.06 -12.76 -2.58
N ALA A 2 -45.26 -13.18 -1.59
CA ALA A 2 -44.25 -12.32 -1.00
C ALA A 2 -43.01 -12.39 -1.88
N HIS A 3 -42.56 -11.26 -2.40
CA HIS A 3 -41.22 -11.12 -2.92
C HIS A 3 -40.30 -11.00 -1.70
N ASP A 4 -39.75 -12.13 -1.27
CA ASP A 4 -38.64 -12.14 -0.33
C ASP A 4 -37.53 -11.28 -0.94
N GLY A 5 -37.10 -10.27 -0.18
CA GLY A 5 -36.05 -9.34 -0.59
C GLY A 5 -34.78 -10.12 -0.90
N ALA A 6 -34.54 -10.35 -2.19
CA ALA A 6 -33.25 -10.85 -2.65
C ALA A 6 -32.21 -9.81 -2.24
N ASP A 7 -31.30 -10.20 -1.36
CA ASP A 7 -30.06 -9.48 -1.12
C ASP A 7 -29.47 -9.15 -2.48
N MET A 8 -29.26 -7.86 -2.76
CA MET A 8 -28.56 -7.47 -3.98
C MET A 8 -27.22 -8.20 -3.99
N PRO A 9 -26.86 -8.91 -5.07
CA PRO A 9 -25.57 -9.59 -5.11
C PRO A 9 -24.50 -8.54 -4.89
N LYS A 10 -23.65 -8.74 -3.86
CA LYS A 10 -22.42 -7.94 -3.72
C LYS A 10 -21.67 -8.09 -5.04
N THR A 11 -21.62 -7.03 -5.83
CA THR A 11 -20.76 -6.98 -7.01
C THR A 11 -19.33 -7.21 -6.54
N ALA A 12 -18.62 -8.13 -7.20
CA ALA A 12 -17.23 -8.47 -6.86
C ALA A 12 -16.28 -7.26 -6.95
N ILE A 13 -16.69 -6.22 -7.70
CA ILE A 13 -15.93 -4.98 -7.91
C ILE A 13 -16.57 -3.83 -7.13
N LEU A 14 -15.75 -3.08 -6.40
CA LEU A 14 -16.11 -1.84 -5.71
C LEU A 14 -16.52 -0.76 -6.74
N SER A 15 -17.68 -0.13 -6.53
CA SER A 15 -18.24 0.84 -7.48
C SER A 15 -17.35 2.07 -7.69
N ASP A 16 -16.66 2.50 -6.63
CA ASP A 16 -15.89 3.76 -6.60
C ASP A 16 -14.37 3.47 -6.60
N LEU A 17 -13.97 2.34 -7.23
CA LEU A 17 -12.63 1.78 -7.09
C LEU A 17 -11.50 2.76 -7.39
N THR A 18 -11.56 3.51 -8.50
CA THR A 18 -10.49 4.45 -8.89
C THR A 18 -10.37 5.63 -7.93
N ASP A 19 -11.48 6.07 -7.35
CA ASP A 19 -11.49 7.15 -6.37
C ASP A 19 -10.92 6.66 -5.04
N LEU A 20 -11.28 5.43 -4.64
CA LEU A 20 -10.70 4.78 -3.45
C LEU A 20 -9.18 4.60 -3.59
N THR A 21 -8.69 4.09 -4.72
CA THR A 21 -7.25 3.87 -4.92
C THR A 21 -6.48 5.19 -4.92
N ALA A 22 -7.02 6.23 -5.56
CA ALA A 22 -6.42 7.56 -5.55
C ALA A 22 -6.40 8.17 -4.14
N ALA A 23 -7.49 8.04 -3.38
CA ALA A 23 -7.62 8.60 -2.03
C ALA A 23 -6.79 7.86 -0.97
N ALA A 24 -6.39 6.61 -1.21
CA ALA A 24 -5.52 5.85 -0.31
C ALA A 24 -4.05 6.26 -0.40
N LEU A 25 -3.58 6.72 -1.58
CA LEU A 25 -2.16 7.04 -1.82
C LEU A 25 -1.58 8.06 -0.82
N PRO A 26 -2.23 9.21 -0.53
CA PRO A 26 -1.63 10.20 0.37
C PRO A 26 -1.29 9.67 1.76
N GLN A 27 -2.05 8.69 2.27
CA GLN A 27 -1.78 8.08 3.58
C GLN A 27 -0.46 7.31 3.56
N ILE A 28 -0.28 6.39 2.61
CA ILE A 28 0.94 5.57 2.54
C ILE A 28 2.18 6.39 2.13
N GLU A 29 1.98 7.48 1.39
CA GLU A 29 3.06 8.40 1.06
C GLU A 29 3.55 9.15 2.30
N ALA A 30 2.65 9.50 3.22
CA ALA A 30 3.02 10.06 4.51
C ALA A 30 3.83 9.05 5.33
N VAL A 31 3.36 7.79 5.41
CA VAL A 31 4.08 6.72 6.10
C VAL A 31 5.49 6.54 5.55
N LEU A 32 5.66 6.52 4.22
CA LEU A 32 6.98 6.42 3.60
C LEU A 32 7.88 7.62 3.93
N ARG A 33 7.34 8.85 3.87
CA ARG A 33 8.11 10.05 4.24
C ARG A 33 8.59 9.99 5.69
N ASP A 34 7.71 9.61 6.61
CA ASP A 34 8.01 9.54 8.04
C ASP A 34 9.06 8.44 8.31
N ALA A 35 8.87 7.25 7.73
CA ALA A 35 9.83 6.15 7.85
C ALA A 35 11.20 6.52 7.26
N THR A 36 11.23 7.23 6.13
CA THR A 36 12.47 7.74 5.53
C THR A 36 13.18 8.70 6.48
N SER A 37 12.44 9.59 7.14
CA SER A 37 13.00 10.52 8.12
C SER A 37 13.62 9.79 9.31
N VAL A 38 12.93 8.78 9.85
CA VAL A 38 13.41 7.99 10.99
C VAL A 38 14.71 7.25 10.64
N VAL A 39 14.72 6.52 9.52
CA VAL A 39 15.92 5.78 9.10
C VAL A 39 17.05 6.73 8.74
N ARG A 40 16.76 7.88 8.09
CA ARG A 40 17.79 8.89 7.81
C ARG A 40 18.46 9.38 9.09
N ALA A 41 17.70 9.63 10.15
CA ALA A 41 18.25 10.06 11.43
C ALA A 41 19.17 9.02 12.09
N SER A 42 18.94 7.72 11.88
CA SER A 42 19.81 6.67 12.44
C SER A 42 21.12 6.49 11.68
N VAL A 43 21.14 6.79 10.38
CA VAL A 43 22.30 6.56 9.49
C VAL A 43 23.08 7.83 9.12
N ASP A 44 22.58 9.02 9.45
CA ASP A 44 23.26 10.29 9.18
C ASP A 44 24.45 10.51 10.14
N ARG A 45 25.59 10.90 9.60
CA ARG A 45 26.75 11.44 10.31
C ARG A 45 27.19 12.71 9.60
N ASP A 46 27.12 13.83 10.30
CA ASP A 46 27.52 15.15 9.80
C ASP A 46 26.86 15.54 8.46
N GLY A 47 25.57 15.20 8.29
CA GLY A 47 24.78 15.51 7.09
C GLY A 47 24.96 14.53 5.93
N LYS A 48 25.68 13.43 6.14
CA LYS A 48 25.93 12.40 5.13
C LYS A 48 25.52 11.02 5.64
N VAL A 49 25.05 10.17 4.73
CA VAL A 49 24.78 8.76 5.05
C VAL A 49 26.11 8.05 5.36
N SER A 50 26.23 7.49 6.56
CA SER A 50 27.39 6.70 6.96
C SER A 50 27.18 5.23 6.57
N GLY A 51 28.10 4.66 5.79
CA GLY A 51 28.05 3.24 5.41
C GLY A 51 28.11 2.30 6.62
N ALA A 52 28.92 2.63 7.64
CA ALA A 52 28.99 1.83 8.86
C ALA A 52 27.68 1.89 9.67
N ALA A 53 27.04 3.06 9.73
CA ALA A 53 25.74 3.18 10.39
C ALA A 53 24.63 2.49 9.60
N LEU A 54 24.68 2.54 8.27
CA LEU A 54 23.74 1.83 7.40
C LEU A 54 23.85 0.32 7.59
N GLU A 55 25.07 -0.23 7.65
CA GLU A 55 25.30 -1.65 7.93
C GLU A 55 24.78 -2.05 9.31
N ALA A 56 25.06 -1.24 10.34
CA ALA A 56 24.53 -1.48 11.68
C ALA A 56 23.00 -1.42 11.76
N ASN A 57 22.34 -0.75 10.81
CA ASN A 57 20.89 -0.63 10.70
C ASN A 57 20.34 -1.30 9.43
N GLN A 58 21.02 -2.34 8.91
CA GLN A 58 20.71 -2.93 7.61
C GLN A 58 19.27 -3.41 7.50
N PHE A 59 18.73 -4.03 8.55
CA PHE A 59 17.34 -4.50 8.56
C PHE A 59 16.35 -3.35 8.35
N ALA A 60 16.52 -2.22 9.06
CA ALA A 60 15.67 -1.06 8.90
C ALA A 60 15.83 -0.40 7.52
N ALA A 61 17.05 -0.37 6.98
CA ALA A 61 17.30 0.12 5.62
C ALA A 61 16.62 -0.75 4.55
N HIS A 62 16.65 -2.07 4.70
CA HIS A 62 15.96 -3.00 3.83
C HIS A 62 14.44 -2.91 3.98
N ALA A 63 13.93 -2.82 5.22
CA ALA A 63 12.51 -2.64 5.50
C ALA A 63 11.98 -1.35 4.86
N LEU A 64 12.73 -0.25 4.93
CA LEU A 64 12.39 1.00 4.25
C LEU A 64 12.34 0.81 2.73
N SER A 65 13.29 0.05 2.16
CA SER A 65 13.35 -0.21 0.72
C SER A 65 12.15 -1.03 0.23
N TRP A 66 11.70 -2.01 1.03
CA TRP A 66 10.49 -2.78 0.74
C TRP A 66 9.22 -1.94 0.87
N LEU A 67 9.11 -1.12 1.91
CA LEU A 67 8.00 -0.16 2.05
C LEU A 67 7.95 0.79 0.84
N ALA A 68 9.09 1.36 0.46
CA ALA A 68 9.19 2.24 -0.70
C ALA A 68 8.77 1.53 -2.00
N THR A 69 9.16 0.26 -2.16
CA THR A 69 8.76 -0.56 -3.30
C THR A 69 7.25 -0.73 -3.37
N TYR A 70 6.60 -1.07 -2.25
CA TYR A 70 5.15 -1.27 -2.21
C TYR A 70 4.38 0.03 -2.45
N VAL A 71 4.84 1.14 -1.87
CA VAL A 71 4.26 2.47 -2.10
C VAL A 71 4.37 2.84 -3.58
N GLU A 72 5.51 2.59 -4.20
CA GLU A 72 5.70 2.86 -5.62
C GLU A 72 4.87 1.93 -6.50
N SER A 73 4.73 0.65 -6.16
CA SER A 73 3.83 -0.28 -6.84
C SER A 73 2.40 0.24 -6.84
N LEU A 74 1.89 0.74 -5.71
CA LEU A 74 0.54 1.29 -5.60
C LEU A 74 0.37 2.57 -6.44
N ARG A 75 1.36 3.48 -6.43
CA ARG A 75 1.36 4.66 -7.31
C ARG A 75 1.29 4.28 -8.78
N GLN A 76 2.15 3.34 -9.20
CA GLN A 76 2.21 2.92 -10.60
C GLN A 76 0.96 2.16 -11.03
N LEU A 77 0.36 1.36 -10.14
CA LEU A 77 -0.88 0.65 -10.41
C LEU A 77 -2.06 1.63 -10.57
N ASN A 78 -2.16 2.65 -9.70
CA ASN A 78 -3.17 3.70 -9.84
C ASN A 78 -2.96 4.53 -11.12
N ALA A 79 -1.70 4.89 -11.43
CA ALA A 79 -1.38 5.65 -12.63
C ALA A 79 -1.67 4.85 -13.92
N TRP A 80 -1.38 3.55 -13.92
CA TRP A 80 -1.76 2.63 -15.00
C TRP A 80 -3.28 2.60 -15.17
N ALA A 81 -4.02 2.34 -14.08
CA ALA A 81 -5.49 2.30 -14.10
C ALA A 81 -6.11 3.62 -14.63
N THR A 82 -5.54 4.75 -14.22
CA THR A 82 -5.98 6.07 -14.71
C THR A 82 -5.81 6.19 -16.22
N ARG A 83 -4.65 5.79 -16.77
CA ARG A 83 -4.41 5.86 -18.23
C ARG A 83 -5.35 4.96 -19.01
N ILE A 84 -5.49 3.70 -18.63
CA ILE A 84 -6.39 2.77 -19.34
C ILE A 84 -7.86 3.19 -19.23
N ALA A 85 -8.27 3.83 -18.13
CA ALA A 85 -9.60 4.41 -18.00
C ALA A 85 -9.81 5.58 -18.96
N THR A 86 -8.83 6.48 -19.10
CA THR A 86 -8.91 7.58 -20.08
C THR A 86 -8.94 7.10 -21.53
N GLU A 87 -8.36 5.92 -21.81
CA GLU A 87 -8.38 5.28 -23.12
C GLU A 87 -9.68 4.49 -23.38
N GLY A 88 -10.60 4.42 -22.40
CA GLY A 88 -11.84 3.64 -22.50
C GLY A 88 -11.61 2.12 -22.45
N ALA A 89 -10.44 1.68 -21.99
CA ALA A 89 -10.01 0.28 -21.95
C ALA A 89 -10.11 -0.37 -20.55
N MET A 90 -10.72 0.31 -19.58
CA MET A 90 -10.87 -0.20 -18.20
C MET A 90 -12.00 -1.23 -18.11
N GLY A 91 -11.67 -2.49 -18.38
CA GLY A 91 -12.56 -3.64 -18.29
C GLY A 91 -12.69 -4.23 -16.89
N GLU A 92 -13.36 -5.38 -16.80
CA GLU A 92 -13.54 -6.12 -15.56
C GLU A 92 -12.21 -6.65 -15.00
N MET A 93 -11.37 -7.20 -15.87
CA MET A 93 -10.06 -7.74 -15.50
C MET A 93 -9.15 -6.66 -14.89
N GLU A 94 -9.10 -5.49 -15.52
CA GLU A 94 -8.26 -4.38 -15.06
C GLU A 94 -8.73 -3.84 -13.70
N LYS A 95 -10.06 -3.82 -13.48
CA LYS A 95 -10.64 -3.46 -12.18
C LYS A 95 -10.29 -4.49 -11.10
N LEU A 96 -10.37 -5.78 -11.40
CA LEU A 96 -9.98 -6.82 -10.45
C LEU A 96 -8.49 -6.76 -10.10
N ILE A 97 -7.61 -6.58 -11.09
CA ILE A 97 -6.17 -6.40 -10.85
C ILE A 97 -5.91 -5.19 -9.93
N LEU A 98 -6.54 -4.06 -10.23
CA LEU A 98 -6.39 -2.85 -9.42
C LEU A 98 -6.89 -3.07 -7.98
N GLN A 99 -8.08 -3.65 -7.82
CA GLN A 99 -8.73 -3.87 -6.53
C GLN A 99 -7.92 -4.84 -5.66
N ILE A 100 -7.54 -5.99 -6.20
CA ILE A 100 -6.75 -7.02 -5.50
C ILE A 100 -5.37 -6.47 -5.16
N GLY A 101 -4.71 -5.80 -6.12
CA GLY A 101 -3.39 -5.22 -5.89
C GLY A 101 -3.39 -4.19 -4.77
N PHE A 102 -4.38 -3.29 -4.73
CA PHE A 102 -4.51 -2.32 -3.64
C PHE A 102 -4.87 -2.98 -2.32
N GLY A 103 -5.84 -3.90 -2.31
CA GLY A 103 -6.25 -4.59 -1.08
C GLY A 103 -5.08 -5.34 -0.44
N GLU A 104 -4.35 -6.12 -1.23
CA GLU A 104 -3.22 -6.93 -0.76
C GLU A 104 -2.06 -6.06 -0.28
N TYR A 105 -1.63 -5.07 -1.07
CA TYR A 105 -0.42 -4.32 -0.75
C TYR A 105 -0.65 -3.36 0.41
N LEU A 106 -1.84 -2.76 0.55
CA LEU A 106 -2.18 -1.97 1.72
C LEU A 106 -2.27 -2.84 2.98
N ALA A 107 -2.84 -4.04 2.89
CA ALA A 107 -2.90 -4.98 4.00
C ALA A 107 -1.50 -5.42 4.46
N GLN A 108 -0.60 -5.69 3.51
CA GLN A 108 0.80 -6.03 3.81
C GLN A 108 1.60 -4.84 4.36
N ILE A 109 1.37 -3.61 3.89
CA ILE A 109 1.99 -2.42 4.53
C ILE A 109 1.55 -2.31 6.00
N ALA A 110 0.28 -2.58 6.30
CA ALA A 110 -0.24 -2.52 7.66
C ALA A 110 0.21 -3.70 8.55
N GLY A 111 0.26 -4.92 8.01
CA GLY A 111 0.51 -6.15 8.75
C GLY A 111 1.96 -6.66 8.72
N GLY A 112 2.74 -6.24 7.72
CA GLY A 112 4.12 -6.64 7.49
C GLY A 112 4.36 -7.15 6.07
N ILE A 113 5.38 -6.59 5.41
CA ILE A 113 5.78 -6.97 4.05
C ILE A 113 6.80 -8.11 4.13
N PRO A 114 6.55 -9.29 3.52
CA PRO A 114 7.51 -10.38 3.50
C PRO A 114 8.70 -9.99 2.60
N MET A 115 9.88 -9.83 3.20
CA MET A 115 11.14 -9.60 2.47
C MET A 115 11.77 -10.93 2.04
N SER A 116 11.63 -11.94 2.90
CA SER A 116 12.00 -13.34 2.70
C SER A 116 11.02 -14.23 3.45
N GLN A 117 11.23 -15.55 3.45
CA GLN A 117 10.38 -16.46 4.26
C GLN A 117 10.55 -16.24 5.77
N GLY A 118 11.69 -15.73 6.22
CA GLY A 118 12.01 -15.51 7.63
C GLY A 118 11.98 -14.05 8.07
N GLU A 119 11.94 -13.10 7.13
CA GLU A 119 12.06 -11.67 7.41
C GLU A 119 10.83 -10.92 6.89
N VAL A 120 10.21 -10.17 7.80
CA VAL A 120 9.02 -9.37 7.52
C VAL A 120 9.29 -7.94 7.96
N ALA A 121 9.22 -7.01 7.02
CA ALA A 121 9.34 -5.57 7.27
C ALA A 121 8.04 -5.04 7.86
N ARG A 122 8.09 -4.53 9.08
CA ARG A 122 6.93 -3.89 9.74
C ARG A 122 7.18 -2.42 9.96
N LEU A 123 6.11 -1.63 10.03
CA LEU A 123 6.18 -0.21 10.36
C LEU A 123 6.83 0.05 11.73
N SER A 124 6.63 -0.87 12.69
CA SER A 124 7.31 -0.85 13.99
C SER A 124 8.83 -0.89 13.89
N ASP A 125 9.37 -1.61 12.90
CA ASP A 125 10.81 -1.72 12.67
C ASP A 125 11.41 -0.42 12.10
N LEU A 126 10.54 0.46 11.59
CA LEU A 126 10.85 1.77 11.05
C LEU A 126 10.47 2.90 12.02
N GLY A 127 10.03 2.57 13.24
CA GLY A 127 9.64 3.55 14.26
C GLY A 127 8.41 4.39 13.91
N VAL A 128 7.55 3.90 13.01
CA VAL A 128 6.32 4.59 12.59
C VAL A 128 5.09 3.72 12.84
N THR A 129 3.93 4.35 12.87
CA THR A 129 2.64 3.67 13.00
C THR A 129 1.70 4.19 11.93
N TRP A 130 0.75 3.36 11.53
CA TRP A 130 -0.30 3.75 10.61
C TRP A 130 -1.59 3.01 10.98
N THR A 131 -2.66 3.77 11.11
CA THR A 131 -4.01 3.23 11.24
C THR A 131 -4.75 3.55 9.94
N PRO A 132 -5.05 2.55 9.09
CA PRO A 132 -5.77 2.79 7.85
C PRO A 132 -7.16 3.35 8.13
N GLU A 133 -7.53 4.40 7.43
CA GLU A 133 -8.85 5.04 7.53
C GLU A 133 -9.45 5.28 6.14
N GLY A 134 -10.77 5.48 6.10
CA GLY A 134 -11.50 5.84 4.88
C GLY A 134 -11.25 4.89 3.72
N ALA A 135 -10.70 5.42 2.62
CA ALA A 135 -10.45 4.65 1.41
C ALA A 135 -9.47 3.50 1.62
N ALA A 136 -8.38 3.72 2.36
CA ALA A 136 -7.41 2.67 2.65
C ALA A 136 -8.02 1.54 3.48
N ALA A 137 -8.81 1.87 4.51
CA ALA A 137 -9.52 0.88 5.31
C ALA A 137 -10.51 0.06 4.48
N THR A 138 -11.23 0.71 3.57
CA THR A 138 -12.19 0.05 2.65
C THR A 138 -11.47 -0.92 1.72
N LEU A 139 -10.36 -0.50 1.10
CA LEU A 139 -9.58 -1.34 0.19
C LEU A 139 -8.94 -2.53 0.91
N ILE A 140 -8.42 -2.35 2.13
CA ILE A 140 -7.90 -3.46 2.94
C ILE A 140 -9.02 -4.45 3.27
N ALA A 141 -10.21 -3.95 3.63
CA ALA A 141 -11.30 -4.79 4.05
C ALA A 141 -11.90 -5.59 2.88
N GLU A 142 -12.13 -4.96 1.73
CA GLU A 142 -12.94 -5.56 0.66
C GLU A 142 -12.16 -5.79 -0.65
N GLY A 143 -10.91 -5.33 -0.75
CA GLY A 143 -10.15 -5.34 -2.00
C GLY A 143 -9.61 -6.71 -2.42
N ASN A 144 -9.39 -7.63 -1.47
CA ASN A 144 -8.89 -8.98 -1.75
C ASN A 144 -9.68 -10.03 -0.94
N ARG A 145 -10.97 -10.19 -1.24
CA ARG A 145 -11.87 -11.16 -0.62
C ARG A 145 -12.55 -12.06 -1.65
#